data_AF-A5CQY8-F1
#
_entry.id   AF-A5CQY8-F1
#
_cell.length_a   1.000
_cell.length_b   1.000
_cell.length_c   1.000
_cell.angle_alpha   90.00
_cell.angle_beta   90.00
_cell.angle_gamma   90.00
#
_symmetry.space_group_name_H-M   'P 1'
#
loop_
_entity.id
_entity.type
_entity.pdbx_description
1 polymer ?
#
loop_
_entity_poly.entity_id
_entity_poly.type
_entity_poly.pdbx_seq_one_letter_code
_entity_poly.pdbx_strand_id
1 'polypeptide(L)' 'MSMTTSTSTTGLPRTAGKTWVAFGATGALASIHSHYDGYEVRSLHRGVVAGTYPTLEIAKAALRAGRDDDLRFSEH' A
#
# COMPACT_ATOMS: atom_id res chain seq x y z
N MET A 1 28.57 30.37 -11.07
CA MET A 1 27.71 29.25 -11.51
C MET A 1 27.41 28.44 -10.26
N SER A 2 26.30 28.77 -9.58
CA SER A 2 26.04 28.29 -8.22
C SER A 2 25.08 27.12 -8.21
N MET A 3 25.61 25.96 -7.86
CA MET A 3 25.11 24.94 -6.93
C MET A 3 23.58 24.81 -6.75
N THR A 4 23.04 23.63 -7.02
CA THR A 4 22.26 22.90 -6.00
C THR A 4 22.43 21.40 -6.22
N THR A 5 23.07 20.76 -5.26
CA THR A 5 23.13 19.32 -5.05
C THR A 5 21.72 18.76 -5.04
N SER A 6 21.40 17.87 -5.99
CA SER A 6 20.21 17.03 -5.91
C SER A 6 20.33 16.20 -4.64
N THR A 7 19.56 16.55 -3.62
CA THR A 7 19.39 15.74 -2.42
C THR A 7 18.88 14.37 -2.86
N SER A 8 19.82 13.42 -2.91
CA SER A 8 19.50 12.00 -2.97
C SER A 8 18.98 11.64 -1.59
N THR A 9 17.68 11.84 -1.37
CA THR A 9 16.98 11.33 -0.20
C THR A 9 17.12 9.82 -0.21
N THR A 10 18.03 9.34 0.62
CA THR A 10 18.12 8.02 1.24
C THR A 10 16.98 7.08 0.84
N GLY A 11 17.25 6.21 -0.13
CA GLY A 11 16.53 4.96 -0.36
C GLY A 11 15.00 5.03 -0.36
N LEU A 12 14.40 5.90 -1.18
CA LEU A 12 12.99 5.72 -1.55
C LEU A 12 12.86 4.30 -2.13
N PRO A 13 12.17 3.35 -1.46
CA PRO A 13 11.92 2.07 -2.09
C PRO A 13 11.25 2.36 -3.44
N ARG A 14 11.62 1.60 -4.46
CA ARG A 14 11.09 1.71 -5.83
C ARG A 14 9.59 1.39 -5.84
N THR A 15 8.76 2.25 -5.25
CA THR A 15 7.30 2.18 -5.26
C THR A 15 6.85 3.27 -6.22
N ALA A 16 6.95 3.00 -7.52
CA ALA A 16 6.54 3.95 -8.56
C ALA A 16 5.00 4.00 -8.73
N GLY A 17 4.25 3.95 -7.63
CA GLY A 17 2.81 3.80 -7.64
C GLY A 17 2.12 4.40 -6.42
N LYS A 18 0.82 4.68 -6.57
CA LYS A 18 -0.08 5.12 -5.50
C LYS A 18 -0.17 4.07 -4.39
N THR A 19 -0.43 4.50 -3.16
CA THR A 19 -0.64 3.59 -2.03
C THR A 19 -2.06 3.74 -1.51
N TRP A 20 -2.71 2.64 -1.12
CA TRP A 20 -4.02 2.66 -0.47
C TRP A 20 -3.92 2.05 0.92
N VAL A 21 -4.41 2.74 1.92
CA VAL A 21 -4.45 2.23 3.29
C VAL A 21 -5.88 1.79 3.59
N ALA A 22 -6.01 0.55 4.06
CA ALA A 22 -7.27 -0.06 4.45
C ALA A 22 -7.48 0.16 5.95
N PHE A 23 -8.49 0.94 6.30
CA PHE A 23 -8.90 1.28 7.66
C PHE A 23 -10.14 0.48 8.04
N GLY A 24 -10.09 -0.16 9.20
CA GLY A 24 -11.27 -0.72 9.87
C GLY A 24 -11.60 0.06 11.14
N ALA A 25 -12.57 -0.44 11.92
CA ALA A 25 -13.07 0.21 13.13
C ALA A 25 -11.99 0.60 14.16
N THR A 26 -10.91 -0.17 14.24
CA THR A 26 -9.81 0.06 15.20
C THR A 26 -8.62 0.84 14.59
N GLY A 27 -8.67 1.19 13.29
CA GLY A 27 -7.61 1.91 12.59
C GLY A 27 -7.07 1.17 11.36
N ALA A 28 -5.83 1.50 10.97
CA ALA A 28 -5.21 0.95 9.76
C ALA A 28 -4.89 -0.55 9.90
N LEU A 29 -5.50 -1.37 9.06
CA LEU A 29 -5.37 -2.83 9.09
C LEU A 29 -4.36 -3.35 8.05
N ALA A 30 -4.29 -2.70 6.90
CA ALA A 30 -3.39 -3.08 5.80
C ALA A 30 -3.07 -1.88 4.90
N SER A 31 -2.02 -2.00 4.10
CA SER A 31 -1.64 -1.05 3.06
C SER A 31 -1.40 -1.79 1.74
N ILE A 32 -1.88 -1.23 0.65
CA ILE A 32 -1.73 -1.72 -0.72
C ILE A 32 -0.75 -0.80 -1.43
N HIS A 33 0.36 -1.34 -1.91
CA HIS A 33 1.39 -0.60 -2.63
C HIS A 33 1.27 -0.94 -4.12
N SER A 34 1.10 0.07 -4.97
CA SER A 34 1.20 -0.15 -6.42
C SER A 34 2.65 -0.33 -6.84
N HIS A 35 2.89 -1.40 -7.56
CA HIS A 35 4.14 -1.77 -8.21
C HIS A 35 3.93 -1.84 -9.73
N TYR A 36 5.03 -1.82 -10.49
CA TYR A 36 4.99 -1.99 -11.94
C TYR A 36 4.37 -3.33 -12.39
N ASP A 37 4.45 -4.35 -11.53
CA ASP A 37 3.98 -5.72 -11.81
C ASP A 37 2.59 -6.01 -11.19
N GLY A 38 2.04 -5.10 -10.39
CA GLY A 38 0.76 -5.31 -9.70
C GLY A 38 0.60 -4.52 -8.40
N TYR A 39 -0.14 -5.09 -7.46
CA TYR A 39 -0.53 -4.47 -6.19
C TYR A 39 -0.14 -5.38 -5.03
N GLU A 40 0.86 -4.96 -4.25
CA GLU A 40 1.29 -5.70 -3.06
C GLU A 40 0.44 -5.28 -1.87
N VAL A 41 -0.21 -6.24 -1.22
CA VAL A 41 -0.95 -6.01 0.02
C VAL A 41 -0.09 -6.41 1.20
N ARG A 42 0.10 -5.47 2.12
CA ARG A 42 0.84 -5.65 3.37
C ARG A 42 -0.09 -5.48 4.56
N SER A 43 -0.14 -6.48 5.44
CA SER A 43 -0.89 -6.35 6.70
C SER A 43 -0.07 -5.58 7.72
N LEU A 44 -0.64 -4.49 8.26
CA LEU A 44 0.04 -3.63 9.22
C LEU A 44 0.09 -4.24 10.62
N HIS A 45 -0.89 -5.09 10.97
CA HIS A 45 -0.96 -5.71 12.29
C HIS A 45 0.15 -6.73 12.56
N ARG A 46 0.66 -7.40 11.51
CA ARG A 46 1.69 -8.45 11.63
C ARG A 46 3.00 -8.12 10.91
N GLY A 47 3.03 -7.04 10.12
CA GLY A 47 4.16 -6.71 9.26
C GLY A 47 4.41 -7.74 8.13
N VAL A 48 3.43 -8.59 7.83
CA VAL A 48 3.55 -9.66 6.82
C VAL A 48 2.84 -9.25 5.53
N VAL A 49 3.46 -9.56 4.40
CA VAL A 49 2.85 -9.42 3.07
C VAL A 49 1.70 -10.43 2.97
N ALA A 50 0.47 -9.93 2.78
CA ALA A 50 -0.72 -10.77 2.63
C ALA A 50 -0.80 -11.40 1.24
N GLY A 51 -0.20 -10.77 0.23
CA GLY A 51 -0.11 -11.27 -1.14
C GLY A 51 0.05 -10.15 -2.17
N THR A 52 0.43 -10.53 -3.38
CA THR A 52 0.48 -9.64 -4.54
C THR A 52 -0.66 -9.97 -5.48
N TYR A 53 -1.39 -8.95 -5.91
CA TYR A 53 -2.57 -9.08 -6.76
C TYR A 53 -2.36 -8.32 -8.07
N PRO A 54 -2.92 -8.80 -9.19
CA PRO A 54 -2.73 -8.15 -10.48
C PRO A 54 -3.47 -6.81 -10.59
N THR A 55 -4.54 -6.60 -9.81
CA THR A 55 -5.31 -5.35 -9.80
C THR A 55 -5.70 -4.89 -8.40
N LEU A 56 -5.91 -3.58 -8.24
CA LEU A 56 -6.34 -2.96 -6.99
C LEU A 56 -7.67 -3.51 -6.48
N GLU A 57 -8.63 -3.76 -7.38
CA GLU A 57 -9.96 -4.22 -6.99
C GLU A 57 -9.91 -5.64 -6.40
N ILE A 58 -9.06 -6.53 -6.95
CA ILE A 58 -8.83 -7.86 -6.38
C ILE A 58 -8.14 -7.75 -5.02
N ALA A 59 -7.15 -6.86 -4.89
CA ALA A 59 -6.48 -6.60 -3.61
C ALA A 59 -7.48 -6.12 -2.53
N LYS A 60 -8.37 -5.18 -2.88
CA LYS A 60 -9.43 -4.70 -1.97
C LYS A 60 -10.45 -5.79 -1.64
N ALA A 61 -10.86 -6.59 -2.62
CA ALA A 61 -11.80 -7.69 -2.42
C ALA A 61 -11.20 -8.77 -1.50
N ALA A 62 -9.93 -9.12 -1.68
CA ALA A 62 -9.22 -10.06 -0.80
C ALA A 62 -9.10 -9.54 0.63
N LEU A 63 -8.84 -8.24 0.81
CA LEU A 63 -8.84 -7.61 2.12
C LEU A 63 -10.21 -7.64 2.79
N ARG A 64 -11.28 -7.37 2.03
CA ARG A 64 -12.67 -7.46 2.51
C ARG A 64 -13.08 -8.89 2.85
N ALA A 65 -12.72 -9.87 2.02
CA ALA A 65 -13.08 -11.27 2.26
C ALA A 65 -12.53 -11.85 3.57
N GLY A 66 -11.38 -11.34 4.03
CA GLY A 66 -10.77 -11.77 5.29
C GLY A 66 -11.13 -10.92 6.51
N ARG A 67 -11.98 -9.89 6.37
CA ARG A 67 -12.25 -8.86 7.39
C ARG A 67 -13.71 -8.40 7.31
N ASP A 68 -14.05 -7.37 8.09
CA ASP A 68 -15.38 -6.77 8.12
C ASP A 68 -15.67 -5.90 6.87
N ASP A 69 -16.94 -5.79 6.50
CA ASP A 69 -17.39 -5.07 5.29
C ASP A 69 -17.17 -3.55 5.38
N ASP A 70 -17.00 -2.97 6.58
CA ASP A 70 -16.78 -1.52 6.76
C ASP A 70 -15.36 -1.04 6.44
N LEU A 71 -14.52 -1.88 5.82
CA LEU A 71 -13.18 -1.48 5.37
C LEU A 71 -13.22 -0.27 4.41
N ARG A 72 -12.68 0.86 4.87
CA ARG A 72 -12.48 2.07 4.06
C ARG A 72 -11.07 2.08 3.50
N PHE A 73 -10.93 2.41 2.22
CA PHE A 73 -9.64 2.51 1.55
C PHE A 73 -9.33 3.98 1.24
N SER A 74 -8.27 4.53 1.84
CA SER A 74 -7.80 5.88 1.54
C SER A 74 -6.54 5.85 0.69
N GLU A 75 -6.54 6.60 -0.40
CA GLU A 75 -5.37 6.80 -1.25
C GLU A 75 -4.42 7.85 -0.64
N HIS A 76 -3.13 7.55 -0.64
CA HIS A 76 -2.05 8.41 -0.15
C HIS A 76 -0.87 8.44 -1.12
#